data_AF-A0A7V1GFX4-F1
#
_entry.id   AF-A0A7V1GFX4-F1
#
_cell.length_a   1.000
_cell.length_b   1.000
_cell.length_c   1.000
_cell.angle_alpha   90.00
_cell.angle_beta   90.00
_cell.angle_gamma   90.00
#
_symmetry.space_group_name_H-M   'P 1'
#
loop_
_entity.id
_entity.type
_entity.pdbx_description
1 polymer ?
#
loop_
_entity_poly.entity_id
_entity_poly.type
_entity_poly.pdbx_seq_one_letter_code
_entity_poly.pdbx_strand_id
1 'polypeptide(L)' 'MARVKRGVVARARHKKVLKQAKGYYGARSRVYRVAFQAVT' A
#
# COMPACT_ATOMS: atom_id res chain seq x y z
N MET A 1 6.53 -29.79 1.31
CA MET A 1 6.80 -28.37 1.67
C MET A 1 5.45 -27.63 1.69
N ALA A 2 5.08 -27.00 2.80
CA ALA A 2 3.74 -26.39 2.95
C ALA A 2 3.68 -24.98 2.31
N ARG A 3 2.62 -24.69 1.55
CA ARG A 3 2.41 -23.38 0.91
C ARG A 3 1.87 -22.36 1.92
N VAL A 4 2.70 -21.39 2.31
CA VAL A 4 2.26 -20.28 3.17
C VAL A 4 1.52 -19.21 2.34
N LYS A 5 0.22 -19.05 2.56
CA LYS A 5 -0.57 -17.97 1.94
C LYS A 5 -0.25 -16.62 2.59
N ARG A 6 -0.24 -15.56 1.78
CA ARG A 6 0.06 -14.18 2.23
C ARG A 6 -1.06 -13.53 3.06
N GLY A 7 -2.26 -14.09 3.05
CA GLY A 7 -3.40 -13.70 3.89
C GLY A 7 -3.59 -12.19 4.00
N VAL A 8 -3.70 -11.70 5.23
CA VAL A 8 -3.95 -10.29 5.56
C VAL A 8 -2.72 -9.39 5.50
N VAL A 9 -1.51 -9.97 5.44
CA VAL A 9 -0.24 -9.24 5.51
C VAL A 9 -0.08 -8.25 4.34
N ALA A 10 -0.49 -8.65 3.14
CA ALA A 10 -0.46 -7.79 1.97
C ALA A 10 -1.36 -6.55 2.14
N ARG A 11 -2.59 -6.75 2.63
CA ARG A 11 -3.55 -5.65 2.87
C ARG A 11 -3.05 -4.70 3.95
N ALA A 12 -2.41 -5.22 4.99
CA ALA A 12 -1.83 -4.41 6.06
C ALA A 12 -0.68 -3.53 5.55
N ARG A 13 0.22 -4.05 4.71
CA ARG A 13 1.30 -3.26 4.08
C ARG A 13 0.74 -2.13 3.20
N HIS A 14 -0.27 -2.41 2.38
CA HIS A 14 -0.86 -1.37 1.52
C HIS A 14 -1.48 -0.22 2.32
N LYS A 15 -2.15 -0.52 3.43
CA LYS A 15 -2.73 0.51 4.31
C LYS A 15 -1.66 1.39 4.97
N LYS A 16 -0.48 0.87 5.29
CA LYS A 16 0.63 1.66 5.85
C LYS A 16 1.09 2.73 4.87
N VAL A 17 1.32 2.35 3.61
CA VAL A 17 1.76 3.28 2.55
C VAL A 17 0.67 4.31 2.22
N LEU A 18 -0.59 3.89 2.09
CA LEU A 18 -1.70 4.83 1.86
C LEU A 18 -1.91 5.80 3.04
N LYS A 19 -1.60 5.38 4.27
CA LYS A 19 -1.64 6.27 5.44
C LYS A 19 -0.54 7.34 5.37
N GLN A 20 0.64 6.99 4.87
CA GLN A 20 1.75 7.93 4.65
C GLN A 20 1.47 8.90 3.51
N ALA A 21 0.82 8.43 2.44
CA ALA A 21 0.47 9.24 1.27
C ALA A 21 -0.77 10.13 1.45
N LYS A 22 -1.32 10.26 2.68
CA LYS A 22 -2.47 11.13 2.94
C LYS A 22 -2.10 12.59 2.64
N GLY A 23 -3.00 13.29 1.94
CA GLY A 23 -2.79 14.67 1.50
C GLY A 23 -2.22 14.79 0.09
N TYR A 24 -1.77 13.70 -0.54
CA TYR A 24 -1.35 13.75 -1.94
C TYR A 24 -2.53 13.87 -2.90
N TYR A 25 -2.33 14.66 -3.95
CA TYR A 25 -3.36 14.93 -4.95
C TYR A 25 -3.65 13.72 -5.85
N GLY A 26 -4.93 13.51 -6.16
CA GLY A 26 -5.37 12.48 -7.11
C GLY A 26 -5.03 11.04 -6.72
N ALA A 27 -4.52 10.26 -7.68
CA ALA A 27 -4.24 8.83 -7.49
C ALA A 27 -3.11 8.55 -6.48
N ARG A 28 -2.29 9.55 -6.16
CA ARG A 28 -1.16 9.43 -5.22
C ARG A 28 -1.59 9.16 -3.77
N SER A 29 -2.84 9.43 -3.39
CA SER A 29 -3.38 9.09 -2.06
C SER A 29 -4.38 7.92 -2.06
N ARG A 30 -4.74 7.41 -3.24
CA ARG A 30 -5.82 6.41 -3.41
C ARG A 30 -5.34 5.05 -3.91
N VAL A 31 -4.33 5.03 -4.79
CA VAL A 31 -3.85 3.80 -5.44
C VAL A 31 -2.51 3.40 -4.86
N TYR A 32 -2.39 2.19 -4.30
CA TYR A 32 -1.17 1.72 -3.63
C TYR A 32 0.09 1.85 -4.49
N ARG A 33 0.05 1.46 -5.77
CA ARG A 33 1.23 1.52 -6.65
C ARG A 33 1.73 2.95 -6.85
N VAL A 34 0.81 3.89 -7.02
CA VAL A 34 1.11 5.31 -7.25
C VAL A 34 1.51 5.99 -5.93
N ALA A 35 0.81 5.66 -4.84
CA ALA A 35 1.15 6.12 -3.50
C ALA A 35 2.54 5.65 -3.07
N PHE A 36 2.90 4.40 -3.37
CA PHE A 36 4.21 3.85 -3.10
C PHE A 36 5.30 4.65 -3.82
N GLN A 37 5.14 4.89 -5.13
CA GLN A 37 6.05 5.70 -5.95
C GLN A 37 6.16 7.17 -5.51
N ALA A 38 5.15 7.69 -4.80
CA ALA A 38 5.14 9.08 -4.35
C ALA A 38 5.68 9.25 -2.92
N VAL A 39 5.72 8.17 -2.14
CA VAL A 39 6.24 8.15 -0.75
C VAL A 39 7.70 7.70 -0.70
N THR A 40 8.13 6.85 -1.65
CA THR A 40 9.56 6.58 -1.92
C THR A 40 10.13 7.63 -2.86
#